data_AF-A0YTF8-F1
#
_entry.id   AF-A0YTF8-F1
#
_cell.length_a   1.000
_cell.length_b   1.000
_cell.length_c   1.000
_cell.angle_alpha   90.00
_cell.angle_beta   90.00
_cell.angle_gamma   90.00
#
_symmetry.space_group_name_H-M   'P 1'
#
loop_
_entity.id
_entity.type
_entity.pdbx_description
1 polymer ?
#
loop_
_entity_poly.entity_id
_entity_poly.type
_entity_poly.pdbx_seq_one_letter_code
_entity_poly.pdbx_strand_id
1 'polypeptide(L)'
;MSAPKTGLEMYQQRLVALYNKQIYTRLPTPAFTPLSKDWIQVFQEEAQLIKAVIASQSNSTRLAVLLGDSLSMWFPTALLPEGIFWLNQGISGDTTGGILKRLFALDAVEPHAIYILAGINDLKLKTPVHVILKNYQRILQELQEKHPTSQLFVQSLFPTSLPSQFLSFTIPNSQINQFNLELKQLAQQENTNYLDFHPRFANPSGNLDSKLTTDGLHLTPEGYQVWQFALTQTESRYTKGRDENYQKWLQSSPEFKLNGKSYRWSSYKVQPGETLKTITLKVFGTDEFDYCDLIAIRNQLISESLQDYQNLEIPTV
;
A
#
# COMPACT_ATOMS: atom_id res chain seq x y z
N MET A 1 -6.69 26.20 1.66
CA MET A 1 -7.56 25.52 0.66
C MET A 1 -7.81 24.10 1.13
N SER A 2 -9.03 23.57 0.96
CA SER A 2 -9.43 22.25 1.46
C SER A 2 -8.92 21.12 0.56
N ALA A 3 -8.55 19.99 1.17
CA ALA A 3 -8.28 18.74 0.45
C ALA A 3 -9.50 18.30 -0.38
N PRO A 4 -9.31 17.57 -1.50
CA PRO A 4 -10.41 17.00 -2.27
C PRO A 4 -11.32 16.13 -1.41
N LYS A 5 -12.62 16.24 -1.65
CA LYS A 5 -13.70 15.48 -0.99
C LYS A 5 -14.42 14.54 -1.95
N THR A 6 -14.25 14.74 -3.26
CA THR A 6 -14.85 13.89 -4.30
C THR A 6 -13.80 13.43 -5.31
N GLY A 7 -14.09 12.33 -6.03
CA GLY A 7 -13.21 11.85 -7.09
C GLY A 7 -13.04 12.88 -8.22
N LEU A 8 -14.09 13.69 -8.49
CA LEU A 8 -14.02 14.78 -9.45
C LEU A 8 -13.05 15.88 -8.99
N GLU A 9 -13.10 16.26 -7.71
CA GLU A 9 -12.15 17.23 -7.14
C GLU A 9 -10.71 16.67 -7.19
N MET A 10 -10.52 15.39 -6.87
CA MET A 10 -9.20 14.74 -6.97
C MET A 10 -8.67 14.79 -8.41
N TYR A 11 -9.54 14.56 -9.38
CA TYR A 11 -9.20 14.63 -10.80
C TYR A 11 -8.83 16.05 -11.25
N GLN A 12 -9.59 17.05 -10.80
CA GLN A 12 -9.27 18.45 -11.06
C GLN A 12 -7.92 18.84 -10.46
N GLN A 13 -7.60 18.35 -9.25
CA GLN A 13 -6.28 18.57 -8.66
C GLN A 13 -5.16 17.95 -9.51
N ARG A 14 -5.35 16.74 -10.04
CA ARG A 14 -4.38 16.10 -10.95
C ARG A 14 -4.18 16.92 -12.22
N LEU A 15 -5.26 17.42 -12.83
CA LEU A 15 -5.18 18.30 -14.00
C LEU A 15 -4.40 19.58 -13.73
N VAL A 16 -4.58 20.19 -12.57
CA VAL A 16 -3.80 21.36 -12.17
C VAL A 16 -2.34 20.99 -11.93
N ALA A 17 -2.04 19.82 -11.37
CA ALA A 17 -0.67 19.32 -11.24
C ALA A 17 0.02 19.25 -12.62
N LEU A 18 -0.65 18.61 -13.58
CA LEU A 18 -0.17 18.48 -14.95
C LEU A 18 0.05 19.83 -15.64
N TYR A 19 -0.89 20.77 -15.50
CA TYR A 19 -0.74 22.13 -16.03
C TYR A 19 0.52 22.81 -15.49
N ASN A 20 0.83 22.61 -14.20
CA ASN A 20 2.02 23.15 -13.55
C ASN A 20 3.28 22.30 -13.77
N LYS A 21 3.24 21.25 -14.60
CA LYS A 21 4.34 20.28 -14.81
C LYS A 21 4.85 19.68 -13.50
N GLN A 22 3.94 19.46 -12.55
CA GLN A 22 4.21 18.83 -11.27
C GLN A 22 3.45 17.51 -11.17
N ILE A 23 4.05 16.53 -10.50
CA ILE A 23 3.35 15.30 -10.13
C ILE A 23 2.43 15.65 -8.97
N TYR A 24 1.16 15.23 -9.02
CA TYR A 24 0.18 15.61 -8.00
C TYR A 24 0.55 15.16 -6.58
N THR A 25 1.33 14.08 -6.45
CA THR A 25 1.87 13.60 -5.17
C THR A 25 2.89 14.54 -4.53
N ARG A 26 3.41 15.52 -5.27
CA ARG A 26 4.38 16.53 -4.81
C ARG A 26 3.86 17.97 -4.87
N LEU A 27 2.56 18.16 -5.08
CA LEU A 27 1.97 19.49 -5.07
C LEU A 27 1.99 20.11 -3.65
N PRO A 28 2.54 21.32 -3.47
CA PRO A 28 2.59 21.97 -2.15
C PRO A 28 1.20 22.43 -1.67
N THR A 29 0.23 22.66 -2.55
CA THR A 29 -1.17 22.98 -2.18
C THR A 29 -2.12 22.69 -3.36
N PRO A 30 -3.34 22.17 -3.13
CA PRO A 30 -4.33 22.03 -4.20
C PRO A 30 -4.79 23.40 -4.68
N ALA A 31 -4.65 23.67 -5.99
CA ALA A 31 -5.41 24.71 -6.67
C ALA A 31 -6.40 24.01 -7.61
N PHE A 32 -7.62 24.52 -7.70
CA PHE A 32 -8.66 23.96 -8.56
C PHE A 32 -8.92 24.90 -9.72
N THR A 33 -8.87 24.39 -10.94
CA THR A 33 -9.38 25.07 -12.13
C THR A 33 -10.10 24.02 -12.98
N PRO A 34 -11.38 24.25 -13.36
CA PRO A 34 -12.13 23.27 -14.13
C PRO A 34 -11.48 23.06 -15.50
N LEU A 35 -11.10 21.82 -15.79
CA LEU A 35 -10.60 21.37 -17.08
C LEU A 35 -11.35 20.07 -17.42
N SER A 36 -11.89 19.96 -18.64
CA SER A 36 -12.55 18.73 -19.11
C SER A 36 -11.56 17.89 -19.91
N LYS A 37 -11.17 16.73 -19.37
CA LYS A 37 -10.38 15.69 -20.05
C LYS A 37 -10.85 14.30 -19.62
N ASP A 38 -10.58 13.28 -20.44
CA ASP A 38 -10.76 11.87 -20.10
C ASP A 38 -9.73 11.41 -19.06
N TRP A 39 -10.15 10.60 -18.08
CA TRP A 39 -9.30 10.14 -16.97
C TRP A 39 -8.09 9.33 -17.44
N ILE A 40 -8.28 8.53 -18.50
CA ILE A 40 -7.19 7.72 -19.07
C ILE A 40 -6.12 8.64 -19.66
N GLN A 41 -6.54 9.73 -20.31
CA GLN A 41 -5.61 10.71 -20.87
C GLN A 41 -4.79 11.39 -19.77
N VAL A 42 -5.41 11.74 -18.64
CA VAL A 42 -4.67 12.31 -17.49
C VAL A 42 -3.67 11.33 -16.93
N PHE A 43 -4.02 10.06 -16.81
CA PHE A 43 -3.10 9.03 -16.33
C PHE A 43 -1.89 8.85 -17.25
N GLN A 44 -2.11 8.88 -18.57
CA GLN A 44 -1.01 8.88 -19.55
C GLN A 44 -0.14 10.13 -19.43
N GLU A 45 -0.74 11.32 -19.28
CA GLU A 45 0.00 12.56 -19.09
C GLU A 45 0.82 12.55 -17.79
N GLU A 46 0.27 11.98 -16.70
CA GLU A 46 1.00 11.79 -15.42
C GLU A 46 2.17 10.82 -15.57
N ALA A 47 1.97 9.72 -16.31
CA ALA A 47 3.02 8.74 -16.60
C ALA A 47 4.16 9.37 -17.43
N GLN A 48 3.84 10.18 -18.44
CA GLN A 48 4.85 10.89 -19.22
C GLN A 48 5.59 11.95 -18.38
N LEU A 49 4.85 12.69 -17.55
CA LEU A 49 5.45 13.70 -16.68
C LEU A 49 6.40 13.08 -15.65
N ILE A 50 6.00 11.99 -14.98
CA ILE A 50 6.87 11.36 -13.98
C ILE A 50 8.13 10.76 -14.62
N LYS A 51 8.02 10.20 -15.83
CA LYS A 51 9.19 9.77 -16.61
C LYS A 51 10.16 10.92 -16.84
N ALA A 52 9.67 12.07 -17.28
CA ALA A 52 10.49 13.25 -17.54
C ALA A 52 11.14 13.80 -16.25
N VAL A 53 10.41 13.82 -15.14
CA VAL A 53 10.94 14.24 -13.83
C VAL A 53 12.07 13.30 -13.38
N ILE A 54 11.86 11.99 -13.44
CA ILE A 54 12.88 11.00 -13.05
C ILE A 54 14.13 11.14 -13.93
N ALA A 55 13.97 11.27 -15.25
CA ALA A 55 15.09 11.44 -16.18
C ALA A 55 15.90 12.73 -15.92
N SER A 56 15.29 13.77 -15.35
CA SER A 56 15.97 15.02 -14.99
C SER A 56 16.76 14.96 -13.68
N GLN A 57 16.59 13.91 -12.87
CA GLN A 57 17.31 13.76 -11.60
C GLN A 57 18.60 12.96 -11.79
N SER A 58 19.72 13.53 -11.35
CA SER A 58 21.06 12.95 -11.49
C SER A 58 21.29 11.67 -10.68
N ASN A 59 20.43 11.40 -9.71
CA ASN A 59 20.43 10.17 -8.93
C ASN A 59 19.25 9.31 -9.39
N SER A 60 19.53 8.11 -9.91
CA SER A 60 18.51 7.13 -10.33
C SER A 60 17.49 6.90 -9.22
N THR A 61 16.29 7.44 -9.38
CA THR A 61 15.23 7.34 -8.38
C THR A 61 14.26 6.23 -8.73
N ARG A 62 13.96 5.36 -7.77
CA ARG A 62 12.99 4.27 -7.94
C ARG A 62 11.57 4.83 -8.09
N LEU A 63 10.79 4.25 -9.00
CA LEU A 63 9.37 4.52 -9.19
C LEU A 63 8.54 3.35 -8.69
N ALA A 64 7.53 3.63 -7.87
CA ALA A 64 6.49 2.69 -7.48
C ALA A 64 5.13 3.15 -8.02
N VAL A 65 4.28 2.21 -8.40
CA VAL A 65 2.91 2.45 -8.88
C VAL A 65 1.92 1.89 -7.88
N LEU A 66 0.91 2.69 -7.49
CA LEU A 66 -0.31 2.18 -6.86
C LEU A 66 -1.36 1.98 -7.95
N LEU A 67 -1.75 0.75 -8.25
CA LEU A 67 -2.76 0.42 -9.25
C LEU A 67 -4.00 -0.16 -8.56
N GLY A 68 -5.15 0.49 -8.70
CA GLY A 68 -6.34 0.01 -8.01
C GLY A 68 -7.56 0.89 -8.14
N ASP A 69 -8.40 0.84 -7.11
CA ASP A 69 -9.71 1.50 -7.07
C ASP A 69 -9.73 2.78 -6.21
N SER A 70 -10.86 3.05 -5.53
CA SER A 70 -11.02 4.20 -4.62
C SER A 70 -10.04 4.16 -3.46
N LEU A 71 -9.72 2.99 -2.90
CA LEU A 71 -8.77 2.89 -1.80
C LEU A 71 -7.39 3.37 -2.23
N SER A 72 -6.95 2.98 -3.43
CA SER A 72 -5.69 3.47 -3.99
C SER A 72 -5.78 4.96 -4.33
N MET A 73 -6.87 5.41 -4.98
CA MET A 73 -7.07 6.82 -5.36
C MET A 73 -6.93 7.76 -4.16
N TRP A 74 -7.52 7.39 -3.03
CA TRP A 74 -7.59 8.20 -1.82
C TRP A 74 -6.37 8.04 -0.90
N PHE A 75 -5.37 7.24 -1.29
CA PHE A 75 -4.15 7.09 -0.51
C PHE A 75 -3.48 8.46 -0.31
N PRO A 76 -3.34 8.94 0.94
CA PRO A 76 -2.78 10.27 1.20
C PRO A 76 -1.33 10.37 0.75
N THR A 77 -1.01 11.40 -0.03
CA THR A 77 0.32 11.58 -0.63
C THR A 77 1.42 11.73 0.42
N ALA A 78 1.10 12.40 1.53
CA ALA A 78 2.01 12.58 2.68
C ALA A 78 2.31 11.27 3.45
N LEU A 79 1.54 10.20 3.22
CA LEU A 79 1.76 8.89 3.84
C LEU A 79 2.47 7.92 2.90
N LEU A 80 2.77 8.30 1.65
CA LEU A 80 3.52 7.44 0.76
C LEU A 80 4.99 7.35 1.23
N PRO A 81 5.61 6.14 1.21
CA PRO A 81 7.00 5.98 1.62
C PRO A 81 7.96 6.95 0.93
N GLU A 82 8.82 7.59 1.72
CA GLU A 82 9.80 8.56 1.25
C GLU A 82 10.96 7.91 0.48
N GLY A 83 11.77 8.72 -0.21
CA GLY A 83 12.95 8.25 -0.95
C GLY A 83 12.66 7.55 -2.27
N ILE A 84 11.38 7.45 -2.66
CA ILE A 84 10.93 6.91 -3.95
C ILE A 84 9.85 7.79 -4.58
N PHE A 85 9.71 7.69 -5.89
CA PHE A 85 8.59 8.29 -6.61
C PHE A 85 7.38 7.39 -6.57
N TRP A 86 6.21 7.99 -6.47
CA TRP A 86 4.94 7.29 -6.49
C TRP A 86 4.04 7.84 -7.59
N LEU A 87 3.61 6.94 -8.47
CA LEU A 87 2.55 7.18 -9.45
C LEU A 87 1.30 6.43 -9.01
N ASN A 88 0.28 7.14 -8.54
CA ASN A 88 -0.95 6.50 -8.09
C ASN A 88 -2.03 6.57 -9.19
N GLN A 89 -2.38 5.38 -9.65
CA GLN A 89 -3.26 5.06 -10.77
C GLN A 89 -4.57 4.42 -10.27
N GLY A 90 -5.05 4.89 -9.11
CA GLY A 90 -6.33 4.49 -8.54
C GLY A 90 -7.51 5.22 -9.20
N ILE A 91 -8.61 4.50 -9.50
CA ILE A 91 -9.87 5.08 -9.98
C ILE A 91 -11.02 4.67 -9.05
N SER A 92 -11.79 5.64 -8.54
CA SER A 92 -12.94 5.32 -7.69
C SER A 92 -13.96 4.43 -8.43
N GLY A 93 -14.36 3.32 -7.79
CA GLY A 93 -15.30 2.36 -8.36
C GLY A 93 -14.72 1.42 -9.43
N ASP A 94 -13.40 1.49 -9.69
CA ASP A 94 -12.78 0.66 -10.71
C ASP A 94 -12.85 -0.84 -10.38
N THR A 95 -12.91 -1.64 -11.43
CA THR A 95 -13.00 -3.10 -11.37
C THR A 95 -11.78 -3.71 -12.03
N THR A 96 -11.53 -5.00 -11.81
CA THR A 96 -10.43 -5.70 -12.52
C THR A 96 -10.56 -5.60 -14.05
N GLY A 97 -11.79 -5.65 -14.57
CA GLY A 97 -12.05 -5.47 -16.00
C GLY A 97 -11.86 -4.03 -16.48
N GLY A 98 -12.05 -3.03 -15.61
CA GLY A 98 -11.76 -1.63 -15.90
C GLY A 98 -10.26 -1.34 -15.93
N ILE A 99 -9.51 -1.88 -14.96
CA ILE A 99 -8.04 -1.81 -14.91
C ILE A 99 -7.43 -2.36 -16.20
N LEU A 100 -7.84 -3.55 -16.65
CA LEU A 100 -7.37 -4.14 -17.92
C LEU A 100 -7.47 -3.19 -19.11
N LYS A 101 -8.57 -2.45 -19.20
CA LYS A 101 -8.82 -1.53 -20.32
C LYS A 101 -7.92 -0.29 -20.31
N ARG A 102 -7.15 -0.06 -19.25
CA ARG A 102 -6.32 1.15 -19.09
C ARG A 102 -4.87 0.84 -18.69
N LEU A 103 -4.44 -0.42 -18.74
CA LEU A 103 -3.06 -0.79 -18.42
C LEU A 103 -2.03 -0.08 -19.31
N PHE A 104 -2.39 0.18 -20.58
CA PHE A 104 -1.56 0.93 -21.52
C PHE A 104 -1.20 2.35 -21.04
N ALA A 105 -1.89 2.90 -20.04
CA ALA A 105 -1.51 4.16 -19.44
C ALA A 105 -0.13 4.10 -18.75
N LEU A 106 0.35 2.90 -18.41
CA LEU A 106 1.64 2.66 -17.80
C LEU A 106 2.77 2.42 -18.81
N ASP A 107 2.49 2.22 -20.10
CA ASP A 107 3.49 1.86 -21.13
C ASP A 107 4.69 2.82 -21.21
N ALA A 108 4.50 4.07 -20.79
CA ALA A 108 5.54 5.10 -20.84
C ALA A 108 6.57 4.99 -19.70
N VAL A 109 6.22 4.35 -18.59
CA VAL A 109 7.02 4.34 -17.35
C VAL A 109 7.73 3.01 -17.14
N GLU A 110 8.81 3.05 -16.38
CA GLU A 110 9.60 1.88 -15.99
C GLU A 110 9.60 1.76 -14.45
N PRO A 111 8.47 1.31 -13.85
CA PRO A 111 8.40 1.20 -12.40
C PRO A 111 9.32 0.11 -11.89
N HIS A 112 9.92 0.32 -10.73
CA HIS A 112 10.61 -0.74 -10.00
C HIS A 112 9.61 -1.69 -9.33
N ALA A 113 8.45 -1.17 -8.91
CA ALA A 113 7.40 -1.94 -8.25
C ALA A 113 6.00 -1.46 -8.65
N ILE A 114 5.06 -2.40 -8.79
CA ILE A 114 3.63 -2.13 -9.03
C ILE A 114 2.83 -2.84 -7.95
N TYR A 115 2.12 -2.05 -7.14
CA TYR A 115 1.25 -2.51 -6.05
C TYR A 115 -0.20 -2.53 -6.53
N ILE A 116 -0.81 -3.71 -6.56
CA ILE A 116 -2.12 -3.93 -7.16
C ILE A 116 -3.13 -4.25 -6.06
N LEU A 117 -4.18 -3.44 -5.91
CA LEU A 117 -5.32 -3.70 -5.03
C LEU A 117 -6.62 -3.40 -5.78
N ALA A 118 -7.34 -4.46 -6.17
CA ALA A 118 -8.62 -4.36 -6.87
C ALA A 118 -9.49 -5.60 -6.68
N GLY A 119 -10.79 -5.49 -6.94
CA GLY A 119 -11.72 -6.61 -6.91
C GLY A 119 -12.91 -6.41 -5.98
N ILE A 120 -12.83 -5.49 -5.03
CA ILE A 120 -13.95 -5.24 -4.10
C ILE A 120 -15.18 -4.69 -4.85
N ASN A 121 -14.97 -3.85 -5.87
CA ASN A 121 -16.06 -3.37 -6.72
C ASN A 121 -16.61 -4.46 -7.64
N ASP A 122 -15.78 -5.40 -8.11
CA ASP A 122 -16.25 -6.57 -8.84
C ASP A 122 -17.18 -7.43 -7.95
N LEU A 123 -16.78 -7.69 -6.71
CA LEU A 123 -17.60 -8.41 -5.72
C LEU A 123 -18.90 -7.66 -5.41
N LYS A 124 -18.84 -6.32 -5.25
CA LYS A 124 -20.02 -5.46 -5.09
C LYS A 124 -20.99 -5.59 -6.27
N LEU A 125 -20.46 -5.66 -7.50
CA LEU A 125 -21.23 -5.86 -8.73
C LEU A 125 -21.65 -7.32 -8.95
N LYS A 126 -21.33 -8.22 -8.01
CA LYS A 126 -21.60 -9.66 -8.07
C LYS A 126 -20.96 -10.35 -9.28
N THR A 127 -19.85 -9.81 -9.77
CA THR A 127 -19.03 -10.47 -10.80
C THR A 127 -18.57 -11.84 -10.27
N PRO A 128 -18.70 -12.92 -11.04
CA PRO A 128 -18.23 -14.24 -10.61
C PRO A 128 -16.72 -14.23 -10.31
N VAL A 129 -16.30 -14.85 -9.21
CA VAL A 129 -14.90 -14.87 -8.76
C VAL A 129 -13.92 -15.34 -9.85
N HIS A 130 -14.28 -16.39 -10.59
CA HIS A 130 -13.43 -16.88 -11.69
C HIS A 130 -13.19 -15.84 -12.80
N VAL A 131 -14.13 -14.91 -13.03
CA VAL A 131 -13.94 -13.81 -13.99
C VAL A 131 -12.95 -12.79 -13.43
N ILE A 132 -13.06 -12.46 -12.14
CA ILE A 132 -12.16 -11.55 -11.44
C ILE A 132 -10.72 -12.10 -11.49
N LEU A 133 -10.54 -13.39 -11.18
CA LEU A 133 -9.23 -14.06 -11.24
C LEU A 133 -8.68 -14.14 -12.66
N LYS A 134 -9.52 -14.42 -13.67
CA LYS A 134 -9.09 -14.39 -15.08
C LYS A 134 -8.64 -12.99 -15.50
N ASN A 135 -9.31 -11.94 -15.01
CA ASN A 135 -8.86 -10.57 -15.26
C ASN A 135 -7.51 -10.31 -14.58
N TYR A 136 -7.35 -10.70 -13.30
CA TYR A 136 -6.07 -10.61 -12.61
C TYR A 136 -4.94 -11.31 -13.36
N GLN A 137 -5.16 -12.55 -13.82
CA GLN A 137 -4.17 -13.28 -14.59
C GLN A 137 -3.69 -12.48 -15.80
N ARG A 138 -4.63 -11.91 -16.57
CA ARG A 138 -4.31 -11.05 -17.71
C ARG A 138 -3.58 -9.78 -17.31
N ILE A 139 -3.99 -9.13 -16.21
CA ILE A 139 -3.30 -7.94 -15.70
C ILE A 139 -1.84 -8.28 -15.39
N LEU A 140 -1.59 -9.36 -14.67
CA LEU A 140 -0.24 -9.77 -14.29
C LEU A 140 0.61 -10.09 -15.52
N GLN A 141 0.07 -10.84 -16.48
CA GLN A 141 0.77 -11.20 -17.71
C GLN A 141 1.10 -9.96 -18.56
N GLU A 142 0.13 -9.06 -18.77
CA GLU A 142 0.36 -7.82 -19.53
C GLU A 142 1.39 -6.92 -18.82
N LEU A 143 1.34 -6.80 -17.49
CA LEU A 143 2.33 -6.02 -16.73
C LEU A 143 3.73 -6.65 -16.75
N GLN A 144 3.84 -7.98 -16.67
CA GLN A 144 5.13 -8.67 -16.78
C GLN A 144 5.74 -8.51 -18.18
N GLU A 145 4.91 -8.55 -19.23
CA GLU A 145 5.37 -8.32 -20.61
C GLU A 145 5.86 -6.89 -20.81
N LYS A 146 5.09 -5.89 -20.35
CA LYS A 146 5.40 -4.46 -20.52
C LYS A 146 6.50 -3.97 -19.58
N HIS A 147 6.61 -4.56 -18.39
CA HIS A 147 7.55 -4.15 -17.37
C HIS A 147 8.32 -5.35 -16.78
N PRO A 148 9.16 -6.02 -17.59
CA PRO A 148 9.77 -7.30 -17.22
C PRO A 148 10.74 -7.24 -16.03
N THR A 149 11.19 -6.04 -15.65
CA THR A 149 12.07 -5.81 -14.49
C THR A 149 11.32 -5.38 -13.24
N SER A 150 10.01 -5.07 -13.35
CA SER A 150 9.22 -4.62 -12.20
C SER A 150 8.86 -5.77 -11.29
N GLN A 151 8.86 -5.50 -9.99
CA GLN A 151 8.19 -6.37 -9.03
C GLN A 151 6.69 -6.10 -9.04
N LEU A 152 5.90 -7.16 -9.18
CA LEU A 152 4.45 -7.08 -9.03
C LEU A 152 4.08 -7.54 -7.62
N PHE A 153 3.34 -6.70 -6.90
CA PHE A 153 2.85 -6.95 -5.55
C PHE A 153 1.32 -6.94 -5.54
N VAL A 154 0.72 -8.12 -5.57
CA VAL A 154 -0.73 -8.30 -5.45
C VAL A 154 -1.11 -8.22 -3.98
N GLN A 155 -2.02 -7.29 -3.65
CA GLN A 155 -2.48 -7.10 -2.27
C GLN A 155 -3.80 -7.84 -2.05
N SER A 156 -3.92 -8.48 -0.89
CA SER A 156 -5.19 -9.01 -0.40
C SER A 156 -6.25 -7.91 -0.33
N LEU A 157 -7.50 -8.21 -0.68
CA LEU A 157 -8.61 -7.33 -0.36
C LEU A 157 -8.75 -7.16 1.16
N PHE A 158 -9.01 -5.94 1.59
CA PHE A 158 -9.33 -5.62 2.98
C PHE A 158 -10.72 -6.17 3.34
N PRO A 159 -10.98 -6.47 4.62
CA PRO A 159 -12.32 -6.81 5.08
C PRO A 159 -13.29 -5.62 4.89
N THR A 160 -14.58 -5.90 5.02
CA THR A 160 -15.63 -4.88 5.15
C THR A 160 -16.26 -4.94 6.55
N SER A 161 -16.91 -3.87 6.99
CA SER A 161 -17.68 -3.90 8.24
C SER A 161 -19.04 -4.57 8.02
N LEU A 162 -19.36 -5.58 8.84
CA LEU A 162 -20.62 -6.30 8.79
C LEU A 162 -21.20 -6.46 10.21
N PRO A 163 -22.47 -6.07 10.44
CA PRO A 163 -23.33 -5.27 9.58
C PRO A 163 -22.80 -3.81 9.46
N SER A 164 -22.99 -3.16 8.31
CA SER A 164 -22.75 -1.72 8.14
C SER A 164 -24.07 -1.00 7.88
N GLN A 165 -24.27 0.12 8.57
CA GLN A 165 -25.40 1.04 8.33
C GLN A 165 -25.15 2.01 7.18
N PHE A 166 -23.90 2.12 6.71
CA PHE A 166 -23.51 3.08 5.68
C PHE A 166 -23.37 2.44 4.29
N LEU A 167 -23.09 1.13 4.23
CA LEU A 167 -23.03 0.41 2.97
C LEU A 167 -24.43 0.05 2.49
N SER A 168 -24.78 0.45 1.27
CA SER A 168 -26.01 0.02 0.59
C SER A 168 -25.94 -1.41 0.03
N PHE A 169 -24.81 -2.08 0.23
CA PHE A 169 -24.53 -3.44 -0.23
C PHE A 169 -23.81 -4.21 0.88
N THR A 170 -23.73 -5.53 0.73
CA THR A 170 -23.07 -6.41 1.70
C THR A 170 -22.21 -7.41 0.94
N ILE A 171 -20.92 -7.46 1.30
CA ILE A 171 -19.97 -8.46 0.79
C ILE A 171 -19.49 -9.26 2.01
N PRO A 172 -19.92 -10.51 2.20
CA PRO A 172 -19.49 -11.32 3.31
C PRO A 172 -17.96 -11.43 3.39
N ASN A 173 -17.37 -11.22 4.57
CA ASN A 173 -15.93 -11.40 4.75
C ASN A 173 -15.47 -12.84 4.44
N SER A 174 -16.35 -13.84 4.56
CA SER A 174 -16.08 -15.20 4.08
C SER A 174 -15.83 -15.27 2.57
N GLN A 175 -16.56 -14.48 1.77
CA GLN A 175 -16.34 -14.37 0.34
C GLN A 175 -15.03 -13.66 0.02
N ILE A 176 -14.70 -12.61 0.76
CA ILE A 176 -13.41 -11.89 0.64
C ILE A 176 -12.24 -12.81 0.99
N ASN A 177 -12.36 -13.59 2.07
CA ASN A 177 -11.34 -14.54 2.50
C ASN A 177 -11.11 -15.63 1.46
N GLN A 178 -12.19 -16.18 0.90
CA GLN A 178 -12.10 -17.16 -0.18
C GLN A 178 -11.42 -16.56 -1.43
N PHE A 179 -11.83 -15.35 -1.82
CA PHE A 179 -11.21 -14.63 -2.93
C PHE A 179 -9.72 -14.38 -2.69
N ASN A 180 -9.33 -13.93 -1.51
CA ASN A 180 -7.94 -13.68 -1.14
C ASN A 180 -7.08 -14.97 -1.20
N LEU A 181 -7.64 -16.11 -0.78
CA LEU A 181 -6.96 -17.40 -0.89
C LEU A 181 -6.70 -17.79 -2.35
N GLU A 182 -7.71 -17.66 -3.21
CA GLU A 182 -7.57 -17.96 -4.66
C GLU A 182 -6.64 -16.96 -5.36
N LEU A 183 -6.70 -15.68 -4.99
CA LEU A 183 -5.81 -14.65 -5.51
C LEU A 183 -4.36 -14.89 -5.11
N LYS A 184 -4.10 -15.34 -3.87
CA LYS A 184 -2.77 -15.75 -3.42
C LYS A 184 -2.21 -16.90 -4.25
N GLN A 185 -3.04 -17.92 -4.53
CA GLN A 185 -2.64 -19.05 -5.37
C GLN A 185 -2.32 -18.60 -6.80
N LEU A 186 -3.15 -17.73 -7.37
CA LEU A 186 -2.90 -17.16 -8.70
C LEU A 186 -1.60 -16.34 -8.74
N ALA A 187 -1.35 -15.49 -7.74
CA ALA A 187 -0.12 -14.70 -7.67
C ALA A 187 1.13 -15.60 -7.65
N GLN A 188 1.08 -16.73 -6.92
CA GLN A 188 2.14 -17.74 -6.92
C GLN A 188 2.30 -18.43 -8.28
N GLN A 189 1.20 -18.79 -8.94
CA GLN A 189 1.22 -19.43 -10.27
C GLN A 189 1.83 -18.53 -11.34
N GLU A 190 1.54 -17.22 -11.29
CA GLU A 190 2.10 -16.21 -12.21
C GLU A 190 3.49 -15.70 -11.77
N ASN A 191 4.12 -16.31 -10.74
CA ASN A 191 5.43 -15.91 -10.19
C ASN A 191 5.50 -14.43 -9.78
N THR A 192 4.48 -13.96 -9.09
CA THR A 192 4.38 -12.60 -8.54
C THR A 192 4.32 -12.62 -7.01
N ASN A 193 4.55 -11.46 -6.38
CA ASN A 193 4.51 -11.36 -4.93
C ASN A 193 3.07 -11.16 -4.45
N TYR A 194 2.69 -11.84 -3.37
CA TYR A 194 1.41 -11.64 -2.70
C TYR A 194 1.61 -11.02 -1.31
N LEU A 195 0.92 -9.91 -1.04
CA LEU A 195 0.95 -9.20 0.22
C LEU A 195 -0.36 -9.43 0.97
N ASP A 196 -0.28 -10.25 2.02
CA ASP A 196 -1.42 -10.52 2.89
C ASP A 196 -1.57 -9.43 3.97
N PHE A 197 -2.26 -8.36 3.60
CA PHE A 197 -2.53 -7.23 4.49
C PHE A 197 -3.89 -7.32 5.18
N HIS A 198 -4.80 -8.19 4.70
CA HIS A 198 -6.15 -8.35 5.24
C HIS A 198 -6.21 -8.45 6.76
N PRO A 199 -5.39 -9.29 7.44
CA PRO A 199 -5.45 -9.42 8.89
C PRO A 199 -5.14 -8.12 9.65
N ARG A 200 -4.41 -7.18 9.04
CA ARG A 200 -4.03 -5.90 9.66
C ARG A 200 -5.20 -4.94 9.82
N PHE A 201 -6.26 -5.15 9.04
CA PHE A 201 -7.46 -4.32 9.04
C PHE A 201 -8.63 -5.00 9.76
N ALA A 202 -8.50 -6.29 10.07
CA ALA A 202 -9.54 -7.08 10.70
C ALA A 202 -9.53 -6.90 12.22
N ASN A 203 -10.72 -6.73 12.80
CA ASN A 203 -10.94 -6.88 14.23
C ASN A 203 -11.00 -8.39 14.60
N PRO A 204 -11.10 -8.75 15.90
CA PRO A 204 -11.15 -10.16 16.32
C PRO A 204 -12.30 -10.99 15.74
N SER A 205 -13.36 -10.34 15.22
CA SER A 205 -14.48 -11.00 14.55
C SER A 205 -14.27 -11.18 13.04
N GLY A 206 -13.12 -10.75 12.50
CA GLY A 206 -12.82 -10.82 11.06
C GLY A 206 -13.47 -9.73 10.22
N ASN A 207 -14.06 -8.71 10.83
CA ASN A 207 -14.65 -7.55 10.14
C ASN A 207 -13.66 -6.39 10.11
N LEU A 208 -13.83 -5.45 9.18
CA LEU A 208 -13.05 -4.21 9.18
C LEU A 208 -13.23 -3.49 10.51
N ASP A 209 -12.11 -3.22 11.20
CA ASP A 209 -12.11 -2.50 12.47
C ASP A 209 -12.75 -1.12 12.28
N SER A 210 -13.72 -0.79 13.13
CA SER A 210 -14.49 0.45 13.04
C SER A 210 -13.63 1.70 13.23
N LYS A 211 -12.44 1.58 13.85
CA LYS A 211 -11.47 2.68 13.95
C LYS A 211 -10.75 2.95 12.64
N LEU A 212 -10.69 1.96 11.75
CA LEU A 212 -9.94 2.02 10.51
C LEU A 212 -10.81 2.37 9.30
N THR A 213 -12.10 2.59 9.49
CA THR A 213 -13.04 2.83 8.38
C THR A 213 -14.02 3.97 8.62
N THR A 214 -14.36 4.69 7.56
CA THR A 214 -15.32 5.80 7.59
C THR A 214 -16.75 5.32 7.35
N ASP A 215 -16.94 4.32 6.49
CA ASP A 215 -18.26 3.83 6.03
C ASP A 215 -18.39 2.30 6.04
N GLY A 216 -17.37 1.57 6.50
CA GLY A 216 -17.31 0.11 6.47
C GLY A 216 -16.61 -0.47 5.24
N LEU A 217 -16.13 0.38 4.33
CA LEU A 217 -15.29 -0.01 3.18
C LEU A 217 -14.05 0.90 3.05
N HIS A 218 -14.22 2.21 3.06
CA HIS A 218 -13.14 3.17 2.89
C HIS A 218 -12.42 3.44 4.20
N LEU A 219 -11.13 3.76 4.12
CA LEU A 219 -10.27 3.90 5.29
C LEU A 219 -10.36 5.29 5.94
N THR A 220 -10.23 5.32 7.26
CA THR A 220 -9.89 6.54 8.01
C THR A 220 -8.42 6.92 7.81
N PRO A 221 -7.97 8.12 8.24
CA PRO A 221 -6.55 8.43 8.30
C PRO A 221 -5.71 7.37 9.02
N GLU A 222 -6.22 6.83 10.13
CA GLU A 222 -5.60 5.74 10.89
C GLU A 222 -5.52 4.44 10.07
N GLY A 223 -6.57 4.12 9.31
CA GLY A 223 -6.56 3.00 8.36
C GLY A 223 -5.47 3.16 7.29
N TYR A 224 -5.30 4.37 6.75
CA TYR A 224 -4.20 4.64 5.81
C TYR A 224 -2.82 4.60 6.45
N GLN A 225 -2.67 4.94 7.74
CA GLN A 225 -1.40 4.76 8.46
C GLN A 225 -1.03 3.28 8.63
N VAL A 226 -2.02 2.41 8.90
CA VAL A 226 -1.81 0.94 8.89
C VAL A 226 -1.34 0.48 7.51
N TRP A 227 -1.97 0.96 6.43
CA TRP A 227 -1.57 0.62 5.07
C TRP A 227 -0.19 1.15 4.71
N GLN A 228 0.12 2.41 5.02
CA GLN A 228 1.45 3.01 4.88
C GLN A 228 2.48 2.13 5.57
N PHE A 229 2.27 1.79 6.84
CA PHE A 229 3.24 1.02 7.60
C PHE A 229 3.51 -0.32 6.92
N ALA A 230 2.47 -1.00 6.45
CA ALA A 230 2.61 -2.26 5.70
C ALA A 230 3.38 -2.10 4.38
N LEU A 231 3.15 -0.99 3.63
CA LEU A 231 3.89 -0.68 2.41
C LEU A 231 5.36 -0.35 2.69
N THR A 232 5.66 0.47 3.70
CA THR A 232 7.03 0.80 4.10
C THR A 232 7.79 -0.45 4.56
N GLN A 233 7.14 -1.34 5.31
CA GLN A 233 7.69 -2.66 5.66
C GLN A 233 8.01 -3.47 4.41
N THR A 234 7.10 -3.50 3.43
CA THR A 234 7.34 -4.23 2.17
C THR A 234 8.54 -3.68 1.41
N GLU A 235 8.64 -2.36 1.25
CA GLU A 235 9.75 -1.68 0.58
C GLU A 235 11.09 -1.91 1.31
N SER A 236 11.13 -1.76 2.63
CA SER A 236 12.31 -2.04 3.45
C SER A 236 12.75 -3.50 3.30
N ARG A 237 11.82 -4.44 3.41
CA ARG A 237 12.13 -5.87 3.34
C ARG A 237 12.61 -6.29 1.97
N TYR A 238 11.95 -5.81 0.93
CA TYR A 238 12.32 -6.10 -0.43
C TYR A 238 13.75 -5.60 -0.73
N THR A 239 14.04 -4.34 -0.42
CA THR A 239 15.36 -3.74 -0.70
C THR A 239 16.49 -4.32 0.14
N LYS A 240 16.19 -4.94 1.30
CA LYS A 240 17.16 -5.56 2.20
C LYS A 240 17.20 -7.09 2.15
N GLY A 241 16.40 -7.73 1.28
CA GLY A 241 16.31 -9.19 1.22
C GLY A 241 15.78 -9.85 2.51
N ARG A 242 14.89 -9.17 3.24
CA ARG A 242 14.25 -9.67 4.48
C ARG A 242 12.93 -10.36 4.17
N ASP A 243 13.02 -11.47 3.45
CA ASP A 243 11.88 -12.28 3.01
C ASP A 243 11.08 -12.91 4.18
N GLU A 244 10.10 -13.75 3.86
CA GLU A 244 9.26 -14.42 4.87
C GLU A 244 10.07 -15.34 5.80
N ASN A 245 11.14 -15.98 5.30
CA ASN A 245 11.98 -16.85 6.10
C ASN A 245 12.80 -16.04 7.11
N TYR A 246 13.35 -14.90 6.69
CA TYR A 246 14.04 -13.97 7.59
C TYR A 246 13.10 -13.47 8.70
N GLN A 247 11.85 -13.15 8.38
CA GLN A 247 10.87 -12.71 9.37
C GLN A 247 10.59 -13.78 10.42
N LYS A 248 10.31 -15.01 9.99
CA LYS A 248 10.08 -16.16 10.89
C LYS A 248 11.31 -16.44 11.76
N TRP A 249 12.50 -16.38 11.17
CA TRP A 249 13.75 -16.51 11.92
C TRP A 249 13.85 -15.43 12.99
N LEU A 250 13.70 -14.14 12.65
CA LEU A 250 13.84 -13.04 13.60
C LEU A 250 12.82 -13.10 14.75
N GLN A 251 11.59 -13.55 14.46
CA GLN A 251 10.54 -13.77 15.47
C GLN A 251 10.88 -14.90 16.45
N SER A 252 11.61 -15.92 16.01
CA SER A 252 11.97 -17.08 16.84
C SER A 252 13.35 -16.98 17.47
N SER A 253 14.26 -16.19 16.90
CA SER A 253 15.66 -16.16 17.30
C SER A 253 15.83 -15.52 18.68
N PRO A 254 16.65 -16.10 19.58
CA PRO A 254 16.95 -15.50 20.89
C PRO A 254 17.90 -14.31 20.78
N GLU A 255 18.71 -14.27 19.72
CA GLU A 255 19.69 -13.22 19.45
C GLU A 255 19.86 -12.99 17.95
N PHE A 256 20.41 -11.84 17.56
CA PHE A 256 20.76 -11.55 16.18
C PHE A 256 22.01 -10.66 16.11
N LYS A 257 22.65 -10.62 14.94
CA LYS A 257 23.81 -9.73 14.69
C LYS A 257 23.43 -8.63 13.73
N LEU A 258 23.85 -7.41 14.04
CA LEU A 258 23.65 -6.24 13.19
C LEU A 258 24.85 -5.30 13.36
N ASN A 259 25.45 -4.88 12.24
CA ASN A 259 26.59 -3.96 12.21
C ASN A 259 27.75 -4.35 13.15
N GLY A 260 28.07 -5.65 13.20
CA GLY A 260 29.16 -6.18 14.03
C GLY A 260 28.85 -6.29 15.52
N LYS A 261 27.64 -5.94 15.97
CA LYS A 261 27.16 -6.13 17.34
C LYS A 261 26.20 -7.31 17.43
N SER A 262 26.24 -8.03 18.55
CA SER A 262 25.23 -9.03 18.91
C SER A 262 24.17 -8.38 19.77
N TYR A 263 22.91 -8.72 19.53
CA TYR A 263 21.76 -8.24 20.27
C TYR A 263 20.94 -9.42 20.79
N ARG A 264 20.42 -9.30 22.00
CA ARG A 264 19.41 -10.20 22.58
C ARG A 264 18.09 -9.48 22.71
N TRP A 265 17.00 -10.24 22.75
CA TRP A 265 15.67 -9.68 23.00
C TRP A 265 15.42 -9.56 24.49
N SER A 266 14.92 -8.40 24.92
CA SER A 266 14.54 -8.13 26.30
C SER A 266 13.16 -7.50 26.35
N SER A 267 12.37 -7.87 27.36
CA SER A 267 11.06 -7.27 27.59
C SER A 267 11.19 -5.80 27.93
N TYR A 268 10.34 -4.99 27.31
CA TYR A 268 10.29 -3.55 27.43
C TYR A 268 8.86 -3.08 27.54
N LYS A 269 8.58 -2.29 28.58
CA LYS A 269 7.27 -1.68 28.78
C LYS A 269 7.27 -0.30 28.14
N VAL A 270 6.44 -0.12 27.11
CA VAL A 270 6.26 1.16 26.39
C VAL A 270 5.84 2.24 27.38
N GLN A 271 6.55 3.37 27.36
CA GLN A 271 6.24 4.53 28.18
C GLN A 271 5.22 5.42 27.48
N PRO A 272 4.45 6.24 28.23
CA PRO A 272 3.47 7.14 27.65
C PRO A 272 4.06 8.04 26.55
N GLY A 273 3.42 8.03 25.37
CA GLY A 273 3.81 8.85 24.23
C GLY A 273 5.02 8.34 23.44
N GLU A 274 5.57 7.17 23.77
CA GLU A 274 6.60 6.55 22.94
C GLU A 274 6.02 6.01 21.63
N THR A 275 6.78 6.22 20.56
CA THR A 275 6.55 5.58 19.26
C THR A 275 7.63 4.57 18.97
N LEU A 276 7.38 3.70 18.00
CA LEU A 276 8.38 2.75 17.51
C LEU A 276 9.70 3.44 17.11
N LYS A 277 9.64 4.62 16.46
CA LYS A 277 10.84 5.41 16.13
C LYS A 277 11.60 5.86 17.37
N THR A 278 10.91 6.39 18.37
CA THR A 278 11.58 6.86 19.60
C THR A 278 12.24 5.71 20.37
N ILE A 279 11.64 4.52 20.37
CA ILE A 279 12.24 3.32 20.97
C ILE A 279 13.44 2.86 20.15
N THR A 280 13.32 2.85 18.82
CA THR A 280 14.40 2.48 17.90
C THR A 280 15.62 3.39 18.08
N LEU A 281 15.39 4.70 18.19
CA LEU A 281 16.44 5.69 18.46
C LEU A 281 17.17 5.41 19.77
N LYS A 282 16.44 5.04 20.84
CA LYS A 282 17.04 4.70 22.15
C LYS A 282 17.90 3.43 22.06
N VAL A 283 17.45 2.44 21.29
CA VAL A 283 18.12 1.12 21.19
C VAL A 283 19.33 1.16 20.26
N PHE A 284 19.16 1.73 19.08
CA PHE A 284 20.15 1.66 18.00
C PHE A 284 20.93 2.95 17.77
N GLY A 285 20.48 4.08 18.35
CA GLY A 285 21.04 5.40 18.07
C GLY A 285 20.60 5.99 16.72
N THR A 286 19.59 5.41 16.08
CA THR A 286 18.99 5.88 14.82
C THR A 286 17.48 5.59 14.82
N ASP A 287 16.69 6.41 14.12
CA ASP A 287 15.26 6.23 13.90
C ASP A 287 14.93 5.79 12.46
N GLU A 288 15.94 5.39 11.69
CA GLU A 288 15.76 4.82 10.36
C GLU A 288 14.75 3.66 10.37
N PHE A 289 13.84 3.66 9.40
CA PHE A 289 12.74 2.70 9.35
C PHE A 289 13.24 1.24 9.28
N ASP A 290 14.40 1.00 8.65
CA ASP A 290 14.99 -0.34 8.57
C ASP A 290 15.29 -0.96 9.95
N TYR A 291 15.57 -0.13 10.96
CA TYR A 291 15.78 -0.60 12.34
C TYR A 291 14.45 -0.70 13.09
N CYS A 292 13.51 0.21 12.81
CA CYS A 292 12.15 0.11 13.31
C CYS A 292 11.50 -1.22 12.88
N ASP A 293 11.69 -1.63 11.62
CA ASP A 293 11.09 -2.87 11.09
C ASP A 293 11.63 -4.13 11.81
N LEU A 294 12.86 -4.13 12.32
CA LEU A 294 13.37 -5.28 13.09
C LEU A 294 12.56 -5.48 14.39
N ILE A 295 12.28 -4.39 15.10
CA ILE A 295 11.44 -4.42 16.30
C ILE A 295 9.99 -4.75 15.92
N ALA A 296 9.49 -4.19 14.82
CA ALA A 296 8.13 -4.45 14.35
C ALA A 296 7.90 -5.91 13.96
N ILE A 297 8.85 -6.54 13.26
CA ILE A 297 8.79 -7.96 12.89
C ILE A 297 8.72 -8.83 14.15
N ARG A 298 9.60 -8.56 15.13
CA ARG A 298 9.64 -9.32 16.39
C ARG A 298 8.30 -9.28 17.11
N ASN A 299 7.68 -8.10 17.15
CA ASN A 299 6.46 -7.84 17.91
C ASN A 299 5.16 -7.92 17.09
N GLN A 300 5.25 -8.33 15.81
CA GLN A 300 4.11 -8.41 14.89
C GLN A 300 3.28 -7.11 14.82
N LEU A 301 3.97 -5.96 14.83
CA LEU A 301 3.31 -4.66 14.81
C LEU A 301 2.68 -4.39 13.43
N ILE A 302 1.50 -3.77 13.45
CA ILE A 302 0.74 -3.37 12.25
C ILE A 302 0.76 -1.86 12.01
N SER A 303 1.29 -1.07 12.96
CA SER A 303 1.43 0.38 12.84
C SER A 303 2.67 0.88 13.62
N GLU A 304 3.10 2.11 13.35
CA GLU A 304 4.14 2.80 14.12
C GLU A 304 3.66 3.25 15.51
N SER A 305 2.34 3.47 15.66
CA SER A 305 1.70 3.79 16.92
C SER A 305 1.67 2.59 17.85
N LEU A 306 2.05 2.83 19.09
CA LEU A 306 2.07 1.84 20.17
C LEU A 306 1.04 2.21 21.22
N GLN A 307 0.53 1.21 21.93
CA GLN A 307 -0.32 1.47 23.09
C GLN A 307 0.55 1.74 24.31
N ASP A 308 0.16 2.74 25.10
CA ASP A 308 0.83 3.04 26.37
C ASP A 308 0.87 1.77 27.24
N TYR A 309 2.04 1.49 27.82
CA TYR A 309 2.28 0.33 28.69
C TYR A 309 2.17 -1.04 28.01
N GLN A 310 2.05 -1.09 26.67
CA GLN A 310 2.24 -2.31 25.91
C GLN A 310 3.62 -2.91 26.21
N ASN A 311 3.68 -4.24 26.35
CA ASN A 311 4.97 -4.92 26.45
C ASN A 311 5.44 -5.28 25.04
N LEU A 312 6.69 -4.92 24.74
CA LEU A 312 7.40 -5.28 23.52
C LEU A 312 8.68 -6.03 23.88
N GLU A 313 9.22 -6.78 22.92
CA GLU A 313 10.60 -7.24 22.95
C GLU A 313 11.47 -6.29 22.13
N ILE A 314 12.49 -5.71 22.78
CA ILE A 314 13.45 -4.82 22.11
C ILE A 314 14.87 -5.40 22.15
N PRO A 315 15.72 -5.06 21.18
CA PRO A 315 17.13 -5.44 21.17
C PRO A 315 17.91 -4.78 22.31
N THR A 316 18.78 -5.54 22.97
CA THR A 316 19.76 -5.08 23.95
C THR A 316 21.12 -5.72 23.65
N VAL A 317 22.21 -4.99 23.86
CA VAL A 317 23.60 -5.47 23.63
C VAL A 317 24.06 -6.30 24.82
#